data_AF-M2NID0-F1
#
_entry.id   AF-M2NID0-F1
#
_cell.length_a   1.000
_cell.length_b   1.000
_cell.length_c   1.000
_cell.angle_alpha   90.00
_cell.angle_beta   90.00
_cell.angle_gamma   90.00
#
_symmetry.space_group_name_H-M   'P 1'
#
loop_
_entity.id
_entity.type
_entity.pdbx_description
1 polymer ?
#
loop_
_entity_poly.entity_id
_entity_poly.type
_entity_poly.pdbx_seq_one_letter_code
_entity_poly.pdbx_strand_id
1 'polypeptide(L)'
;KRGDPPTNAENKYFCDVSAECEGQTFDRKCEWRQHMDKHDRPYRCPHPQCAKLQGFTYSGGLLRHEREVHGKHGGPKAQLVCPHTDCKRHSGKGFTRKENLNEHVRRVH
;
A
#
# COMPACT_ATOMS: atom_id res chain seq x y z
N LYS A 1 -11.52 20.00 -1.38
CA LYS A 1 -11.76 19.67 0.04
C LYS A 1 -12.64 18.42 0.05
N ARG A 2 -12.22 17.31 0.68
CA ARG A 2 -13.11 16.15 0.83
C ARG A 2 -14.34 16.60 1.63
N GLY A 3 -15.53 16.32 1.13
CA GLY A 3 -16.80 16.63 1.79
C GLY A 3 -16.94 15.88 3.12
N ASP A 4 -17.90 16.27 3.93
CA ASP A 4 -18.23 15.49 5.12
C ASP A 4 -18.76 14.11 4.72
N PRO A 5 -18.35 13.05 5.44
CA PRO A 5 -18.69 11.69 5.10
C PRO A 5 -20.20 11.45 5.25
N PRO A 6 -20.84 10.76 4.30
CA PRO A 6 -22.25 10.46 4.41
C PRO A 6 -22.47 9.40 5.50
N THR A 7 -23.55 9.56 6.28
CA THR A 7 -23.91 8.67 7.40
C THR A 7 -25.29 8.06 7.18
N ASN A 8 -25.44 6.78 7.54
CA ASN A 8 -26.73 6.09 7.47
C ASN A 8 -27.61 6.38 8.71
N ALA A 9 -28.80 5.77 8.77
CA ALA A 9 -29.74 5.92 9.88
C ALA A 9 -29.20 5.42 11.24
N GLU A 10 -28.13 4.63 11.24
CA GLU A 10 -27.45 4.11 12.44
C GLU A 10 -26.22 4.95 12.83
N ASN A 11 -26.04 6.14 12.26
CA ASN A 11 -24.84 6.98 12.41
C ASN A 11 -23.51 6.33 11.96
N LYS A 12 -23.56 5.29 11.12
CA LYS A 12 -22.38 4.69 10.49
C LYS A 12 -22.03 5.42 9.20
N TYR A 13 -20.75 5.67 8.98
CA TYR A 13 -20.26 6.27 7.73
C TYR A 13 -20.31 5.26 6.60
N PHE A 14 -20.74 5.63 5.40
CA PHE A 14 -20.79 4.69 4.27
C PHE A 14 -20.08 5.23 3.03
N CYS A 15 -19.72 4.33 2.12
CA CYS A 15 -19.18 4.70 0.82
C CYS A 15 -20.29 4.79 -0.24
N ASP A 16 -20.37 5.91 -0.94
CA ASP A 16 -21.28 6.16 -2.07
C ASP A 16 -20.56 6.30 -3.42
N VAL A 17 -19.23 6.16 -3.43
CA VAL A 17 -18.39 6.48 -4.59
C VAL A 17 -18.42 5.42 -5.70
N SER A 18 -18.54 4.13 -5.34
CA SER A 18 -18.54 3.02 -6.30
C SER A 18 -19.51 1.93 -5.86
N ALA A 19 -20.17 1.29 -6.83
CA ALA A 19 -21.02 0.12 -6.60
C ALA A 19 -20.25 -1.05 -5.96
N GLU A 20 -18.93 -1.14 -6.15
CA GLU A 20 -18.09 -2.15 -5.48
C GLU A 20 -18.01 -1.96 -3.95
N CYS A 21 -18.41 -0.78 -3.48
CA CYS A 21 -18.41 -0.43 -2.06
C CYS A 21 -19.84 -0.30 -1.50
N GLU A 22 -20.84 -0.68 -2.29
CA GLU A 22 -22.23 -0.69 -1.87
C GLU A 22 -22.40 -1.60 -0.62
N GLY A 23 -23.03 -1.05 0.41
CA GLY A 23 -23.17 -1.72 1.71
C GLY A 23 -21.94 -1.66 2.63
N GLN A 24 -20.81 -1.07 2.21
CA GLN A 24 -19.67 -0.85 3.12
C GLN A 24 -19.96 0.31 4.07
N THR A 25 -20.09 -0.02 5.35
CA THR A 25 -20.25 0.94 6.44
C THR A 25 -19.05 0.89 7.39
N PHE A 26 -18.73 2.02 8.00
CA PHE A 26 -17.62 2.22 8.94
C PHE A 26 -18.14 2.92 10.19
N ASP A 27 -17.71 2.45 11.36
CA ASP A 27 -18.12 3.07 12.63
C ASP A 27 -17.33 4.37 12.90
N ARG A 28 -16.12 4.50 12.32
CA ARG A 28 -15.24 5.65 12.56
C ARG A 28 -14.92 6.43 11.30
N LYS A 29 -14.89 7.77 11.42
CA LYS A 29 -14.51 8.69 10.34
C LYS A 29 -13.10 8.43 9.79
N CYS A 30 -12.16 7.96 10.63
CA CYS A 30 -10.81 7.63 10.19
C CYS A 30 -10.76 6.40 9.27
N GLU A 31 -11.58 5.38 9.53
CA GLU A 31 -11.68 4.17 8.71
C GLU A 31 -12.33 4.50 7.37
N TRP A 32 -13.41 5.28 7.39
CA TRP A 32 -14.02 5.79 6.16
C TRP A 32 -13.02 6.61 5.34
N ARG A 33 -12.23 7.51 5.96
CA ARG A 33 -11.21 8.28 5.25
C ARG A 33 -10.15 7.38 4.61
N GLN A 34 -9.65 6.38 5.34
CA GLN A 34 -8.70 5.40 4.81
C GLN A 34 -9.29 4.62 3.63
N HIS A 35 -10.58 4.28 3.71
CA HIS A 35 -11.30 3.65 2.62
C HIS A 35 -11.42 4.59 1.41
N MET A 36 -11.78 5.85 1.61
CA MET A 36 -11.88 6.87 0.55
C MET A 36 -10.56 7.12 -0.17
N ASP A 37 -9.42 7.01 0.52
CA ASP A 37 -8.10 7.10 -0.12
C ASP A 37 -7.89 5.99 -1.18
N LYS A 38 -8.62 4.87 -1.10
CA LYS A 38 -8.62 3.82 -2.14
C LYS A 38 -9.29 4.25 -3.44
N HIS A 39 -10.27 5.14 -3.35
CA HIS A 39 -11.00 5.70 -4.48
C HIS A 39 -10.26 6.88 -5.11
N ASP A 40 -9.90 7.87 -4.27
CA ASP A 40 -9.25 9.10 -4.73
C ASP A 40 -7.90 8.82 -5.39
N ARG A 41 -7.15 7.84 -4.84
CA ARG A 41 -5.76 7.54 -5.21
C ARG A 41 -4.93 8.81 -5.46
N PRO A 42 -4.87 9.72 -4.47
CA PRO A 42 -4.34 11.07 -4.69
C PRO A 42 -2.83 11.06 -4.97
N TYR A 43 -2.15 9.97 -4.63
CA TYR A 43 -0.72 9.83 -4.82
C TYR A 43 -0.43 9.29 -6.21
N ARG A 44 -0.11 10.16 -7.17
CA ARG A 44 0.24 9.77 -8.54
C ARG A 44 1.72 9.99 -8.81
N CYS A 45 2.31 9.12 -9.63
CA CYS A 45 3.68 9.32 -10.06
C CYS A 45 3.75 10.46 -11.08
N PRO A 46 4.63 11.46 -10.91
CA PRO A 46 4.77 12.57 -11.84
C PRO A 46 5.47 12.17 -13.15
N HIS A 47 5.99 10.94 -13.26
CA HIS A 47 6.73 10.50 -14.45
C HIS A 47 5.79 10.28 -15.65
N PRO A 48 6.10 10.79 -16.86
CA PRO A 48 5.20 10.69 -18.02
C PRO A 48 4.82 9.26 -18.39
N GLN A 49 5.76 8.32 -18.26
CA GLN A 49 5.53 6.89 -18.51
C GLN A 49 4.55 6.24 -17.51
N CYS A 50 4.37 6.86 -16.34
CA CYS A 50 3.49 6.39 -15.28
C CYS A 50 2.16 7.14 -15.22
N ALA A 51 1.93 8.09 -16.15
CA ALA A 51 0.69 8.88 -16.20
C ALA A 51 -0.57 8.02 -16.42
N LYS A 52 -0.42 6.84 -17.02
CA LYS A 52 -1.52 5.86 -17.20
C LYS A 52 -1.82 5.04 -15.94
N LEU A 53 -0.99 5.11 -14.90
CA LEU A 53 -1.29 4.46 -13.63
C LEU A 53 -2.41 5.22 -12.93
N GLN A 54 -3.41 4.49 -12.44
CA GLN A 54 -4.57 5.03 -11.73
C GLN A 54 -4.17 5.84 -10.46
N GLY A 55 -2.95 5.63 -9.96
CA GLY A 55 -2.45 6.23 -8.73
C GLY A 55 -2.46 5.24 -7.56
N PHE A 56 -1.82 5.66 -6.48
CA PHE A 56 -1.65 4.89 -5.26
C PHE A 56 -2.62 5.39 -4.19
N THR A 57 -3.11 4.44 -3.41
CA THR A 57 -4.08 4.68 -2.33
C THR A 57 -3.44 5.34 -1.11
N TYR A 58 -2.11 5.39 -1.01
CA TYR A 58 -1.39 6.09 0.05
C TYR A 58 0.04 6.45 -0.40
N SER A 59 0.68 7.40 0.31
CA SER A 59 2.00 7.93 -0.04
C SER A 59 3.11 6.87 -0.07
N GLY A 60 3.08 5.89 0.83
CA GLY A 60 4.04 4.79 0.87
C GLY A 60 4.01 3.91 -0.39
N GLY A 61 2.85 3.74 -1.02
CA GLY A 61 2.72 3.03 -2.29
C GLY A 61 3.46 3.75 -3.42
N LEU A 62 3.29 5.08 -3.49
CA LEU A 62 3.99 5.93 -4.45
C LEU A 62 5.51 5.91 -4.22
N LEU A 63 5.97 6.11 -2.98
CA LEU A 63 7.40 6.09 -2.66
C LEU A 63 8.06 4.75 -3.04
N ARG A 64 7.36 3.63 -2.79
CA ARG A 64 7.85 2.31 -3.19
C ARG A 64 7.94 2.19 -4.71
N HIS A 65 6.92 2.66 -5.43
CA HIS A 65 6.93 2.67 -6.89
C HIS A 65 8.10 3.49 -7.43
N GLU A 66 8.32 4.69 -6.90
CA GLU A 66 9.44 5.53 -7.33
C GLU A 66 10.81 4.88 -7.07
N ARG A 67 10.94 4.13 -5.97
CA ARG A 67 12.15 3.35 -5.68
C ARG A 67 12.36 2.20 -6.65
N GLU A 68 11.33 1.42 -6.91
CA GLU A 68 11.44 0.19 -7.70
C GLU A 68 11.48 0.45 -9.22
N VAL A 69 10.71 1.42 -9.71
CA VAL A 69 10.57 1.72 -11.14
C VAL A 69 11.51 2.82 -11.59
N HIS A 70 11.77 3.82 -10.73
CA HIS A 70 12.61 4.97 -11.08
C HIS A 70 13.95 4.98 -10.33
N GLY A 71 14.23 4.00 -9.47
CA GLY A 71 15.46 3.96 -8.68
C GLY A 71 15.61 5.13 -7.69
N LYS A 72 14.53 5.89 -7.43
CA LYS A 72 14.58 7.09 -6.58
C LYS A 72 14.61 6.72 -5.09
N HIS A 73 15.05 7.67 -4.25
CA HIS A 73 15.05 7.56 -2.78
C HIS A 73 15.96 6.48 -2.17
N GLY A 74 16.79 5.81 -2.98
CA GLY A 74 17.74 4.79 -2.51
C GLY A 74 17.08 3.50 -2.03
N GLY A 75 17.68 2.35 -2.37
CA GLY A 75 17.29 1.04 -1.83
C GLY A 75 17.80 0.83 -0.40
N PRO A 76 17.36 -0.25 0.28
CA PRO A 76 18.00 -0.65 1.53
C PRO A 76 19.49 -0.86 1.31
N LYS A 77 20.34 -0.13 2.06
CA LYS A 77 21.81 -0.29 1.99
C LYS A 77 22.26 -1.66 2.51
N ALA A 78 21.45 -2.30 3.35
CA ALA A 78 21.72 -3.62 3.89
C ALA A 78 21.02 -4.71 3.08
N GLN A 79 21.75 -5.78 2.75
CA GLN A 79 21.15 -6.99 2.17
C GLN A 79 20.23 -7.63 3.22
N LEU A 80 18.94 -7.76 2.88
CA LEU A 80 17.98 -8.41 3.75
C LEU A 80 17.94 -9.89 3.37
N VAL A 81 18.82 -10.71 3.92
CA VAL A 81 18.86 -12.16 3.65
C VAL A 81 18.12 -12.95 4.73
N CYS A 82 17.70 -14.18 4.42
CA CYS A 82 17.13 -15.09 5.41
C CYS A 82 18.19 -15.38 6.51
N PRO A 83 17.87 -15.38 7.82
CA PRO A 83 18.84 -15.70 8.87
C PRO A 83 19.23 -17.20 8.93
N HIS A 84 18.42 -18.09 8.36
CA HIS A 84 18.64 -19.54 8.37
C HIS A 84 19.69 -19.94 7.32
N THR A 85 20.85 -20.43 7.77
CA THR A 85 22.02 -20.73 6.91
C THR A 85 21.79 -21.85 5.89
N ASP A 86 20.84 -22.74 6.16
CA ASP A 86 20.37 -23.81 5.28
C ASP A 86 19.37 -23.31 4.22
N CYS A 87 18.85 -22.09 4.36
CA CYS A 87 17.89 -21.52 3.43
C CYS A 87 18.58 -20.97 2.17
N LYS A 88 18.04 -21.30 1.00
CA LYS A 88 18.51 -20.76 -0.31
C LYS A 88 18.48 -19.22 -0.36
N ARG A 89 17.69 -18.57 0.50
CA ARG A 89 17.57 -17.10 0.60
C ARG A 89 18.56 -16.46 1.58
N HIS A 90 19.41 -17.25 2.24
CA HIS A 90 20.50 -16.76 3.09
C HIS A 90 21.74 -16.39 2.27
N SER A 91 22.23 -17.32 1.44
CA SER A 91 23.41 -17.10 0.58
C SER A 91 23.07 -16.63 -0.85
N GLY A 92 21.78 -16.55 -1.19
CA GLY A 92 21.29 -16.18 -2.53
C GLY A 92 20.84 -14.73 -2.68
N LYS A 93 19.96 -14.47 -3.66
CA LYS A 93 19.28 -13.17 -3.80
C LYS A 93 18.40 -12.93 -2.56
N GLY A 94 18.85 -12.01 -1.71
CA GLY A 94 18.09 -11.51 -0.58
C GLY A 94 16.79 -10.79 -0.97
N PHE A 95 16.10 -10.29 0.03
CA PHE A 95 14.87 -9.55 -0.08
C PHE A 95 15.16 -8.05 -0.26
N THR A 96 14.30 -7.39 -1.02
CA THR A 96 14.32 -5.92 -1.16
C THR A 96 13.59 -5.21 -0.02
N ARG A 97 12.83 -5.96 0.80
CA ARG A 97 11.99 -5.43 1.88
C ARG A 97 12.00 -6.34 3.11
N LYS A 98 11.97 -5.74 4.30
CA LYS A 98 11.99 -6.46 5.59
C LYS A 98 10.72 -7.26 5.82
N GLU A 99 9.57 -6.75 5.37
CA GLU A 99 8.30 -7.50 5.45
C GLU A 99 8.36 -8.80 4.67
N ASN A 100 8.90 -8.77 3.44
CA ASN A 100 9.04 -9.99 2.64
C ASN A 100 9.99 -11.00 3.30
N LEU A 101 11.06 -10.52 3.95
CA LEU A 101 11.95 -11.38 4.75
C LEU A 101 11.20 -11.99 5.94
N ASN A 102 10.49 -11.18 6.73
CA ASN A 102 9.73 -11.65 7.88
C ASN A 102 8.63 -12.65 7.48
N GLU A 103 7.93 -12.37 6.39
CA GLU A 103 6.91 -13.25 5.84
C GLU A 103 7.51 -14.56 5.32
N HIS A 104 8.67 -14.49 4.66
CA HIS A 104 9.40 -15.69 4.24
C HIS A 104 9.80 -16.54 5.44
N VAL A 105 10.39 -15.93 6.48
CA VAL A 105 10.75 -16.65 7.70
C VAL A 105 9.51 -17.31 8.27
N ARG A 106 8.42 -16.57 8.52
CA ARG A 106 7.18 -17.11 9.09
C ARG A 106 6.53 -18.26 8.28
N ARG A 107 6.67 -18.27 6.95
CA ARG A 107 6.03 -19.26 6.07
C ARG A 107 6.89 -20.48 5.78
N VAL A 108 8.21 -20.33 5.84
CA VAL A 108 9.18 -21.36 5.42
C VAL A 108 9.88 -21.98 6.63
N HIS A 109 10.00 -21.25 7.73
CA HIS A 109 10.69 -21.65 8.97
C HIS A 109 9.77 -21.49 10.18
#